data_AF-A0A314UK15-F1
#
_entry.id   AF-A0A314UK15-F1
#
_cell.length_a   1.000
_cell.length_b   1.000
_cell.length_c   1.000
_cell.angle_alpha   90.00
_cell.angle_beta   90.00
_cell.angle_gamma   90.00
#
_symmetry.space_group_name_H-M   'P 1'
#
loop_
_entity.id
_entity.type
_entity.pdbx_description
1 polymer ?
#
loop_
_entity_poly.entity_id
_entity_poly.type
_entity_poly.pdbx_seq_one_letter_code
_entity_poly.pdbx_strand_id
1 'polypeptide(L)'
;MPCFLCPHPTCRHSLIAQGVCACPECSGTLVLDPVSAPKWRLCCNMCNFLVLLPEGAHQISTTRERCPECDSTILEVDFNKKTTPLENGETLYTGCILCDELLHSLVEMKYGKSFFKRMGGRGRGRGSRRGGYRGRGRGTGKKVDPKMSFRDF
;
A
#
# COMPACT_ATOMS: atom_id res chain seq x y z
N MET A 1 -6.26 -8.62 2.61
CA MET A 1 -5.24 -8.42 1.56
C MET A 1 -5.67 -7.21 0.74
N PRO A 2 -4.80 -6.24 0.46
CA PRO A 2 -5.20 -5.08 -0.34
C PRO A 2 -5.36 -5.49 -1.83
N CYS A 3 -6.45 -5.07 -2.45
CA CYS A 3 -6.96 -5.59 -3.72
C CYS A 3 -6.31 -5.01 -4.98
N PHE A 4 -5.12 -4.40 -4.89
CA PHE A 4 -4.44 -3.71 -6.01
C PHE A 4 -4.15 -4.58 -7.25
N LEU A 5 -4.25 -5.90 -7.12
CA LEU A 5 -4.01 -6.87 -8.19
C LEU A 5 -5.25 -7.66 -8.58
N CYS A 6 -6.44 -7.32 -8.04
CA CYS A 6 -7.65 -8.04 -8.36
C CYS A 6 -8.13 -7.68 -9.78
N PRO A 7 -8.25 -8.64 -10.72
CA PRO A 7 -8.72 -8.40 -12.07
C PRO A 7 -10.26 -8.51 -12.20
N HIS A 8 -10.98 -8.67 -11.09
CA HIS A 8 -12.42 -8.94 -11.14
C HIS A 8 -13.23 -7.68 -11.49
N PRO A 9 -13.98 -7.65 -12.61
CA PRO A 9 -14.61 -6.42 -13.11
C PRO A 9 -15.71 -5.88 -12.20
N THR A 10 -16.34 -6.73 -11.37
CA THR A 10 -17.37 -6.27 -10.42
C THR A 10 -16.80 -5.80 -9.07
N CYS A 11 -15.50 -6.02 -8.82
CA CYS A 11 -14.90 -5.61 -7.56
C CYS A 11 -14.61 -4.10 -7.60
N ARG A 12 -15.18 -3.34 -6.65
CA ARG A 12 -14.97 -1.89 -6.52
C ARG A 12 -13.51 -1.50 -6.28
N HIS A 13 -12.73 -2.41 -5.69
CA HIS A 13 -11.31 -2.23 -5.40
C HIS A 13 -10.42 -2.95 -6.43
N SER A 14 -10.99 -3.41 -7.54
CA SER A 14 -10.20 -4.03 -8.61
C SER A 14 -9.23 -3.03 -9.22
N LEU A 15 -8.18 -3.56 -9.83
CA LEU A 15 -7.26 -2.79 -10.65
C LEU A 15 -8.01 -2.09 -11.79
N ILE A 16 -9.06 -2.71 -12.33
CA ILE A 16 -9.86 -2.17 -13.44
C ILE A 16 -10.66 -0.94 -12.99
N ALA A 17 -11.25 -0.97 -11.80
CA ALA A 17 -12.08 0.12 -11.29
C ALA A 17 -11.26 1.29 -10.69
N GLN A 18 -10.11 0.98 -10.07
CA GLN A 18 -9.28 1.96 -9.38
C GLN A 18 -8.03 2.36 -10.19
N GLY A 19 -7.87 1.84 -11.41
CA GLY A 19 -6.77 2.15 -12.30
C GLY A 19 -6.90 3.55 -12.88
N VAL A 20 -5.83 4.33 -12.78
CA VAL A 20 -5.82 5.76 -13.15
C VAL A 20 -5.00 5.99 -14.41
N CYS A 21 -3.72 5.65 -14.38
CA CYS A 21 -2.81 5.90 -15.49
C CYS A 21 -1.71 4.83 -15.57
N ALA A 22 -1.02 4.78 -16.70
CA ALA A 22 0.17 3.96 -16.84
C ALA A 22 1.31 4.48 -15.95
N CYS A 23 2.11 3.58 -15.40
CA CYS A 23 3.29 3.97 -14.64
C CYS A 23 4.40 4.46 -15.59
N PRO A 24 5.07 5.59 -15.30
CA PRO A 24 6.17 6.08 -16.16
C PRO A 24 7.43 5.19 -16.08
N GLU A 25 7.62 4.48 -14.96
CA GLU A 25 8.83 3.70 -14.69
C GLU A 25 8.73 2.23 -15.13
N CYS A 26 7.52 1.71 -15.36
CA CYS A 26 7.31 0.31 -15.71
C CYS A 26 6.00 0.09 -16.49
N SER A 27 5.80 -1.11 -17.02
CA SER A 27 4.57 -1.50 -17.71
C SER A 27 3.35 -1.73 -16.78
N GLY A 28 3.37 -1.16 -15.58
CA GLY A 28 2.31 -1.27 -14.59
C GLY A 28 1.26 -0.17 -14.70
N THR A 29 0.23 -0.26 -13.86
CA THR A 29 -0.82 0.73 -13.74
C THR A 29 -0.79 1.34 -12.34
N LEU A 30 -0.93 2.65 -12.27
CA LEU A 30 -1.13 3.39 -11.03
C LEU A 30 -2.57 3.22 -10.57
N VAL A 31 -2.73 2.73 -9.34
CA VAL A 31 -4.02 2.40 -8.74
C VAL A 31 -4.23 3.27 -7.51
N LEU A 32 -5.43 3.84 -7.38
CA LEU A 32 -5.83 4.61 -6.20
C LEU A 32 -5.96 3.71 -4.98
N ASP A 33 -5.34 4.10 -3.86
CA ASP A 33 -5.45 3.39 -2.58
C ASP A 33 -6.58 3.97 -1.73
N PRO A 34 -7.74 3.30 -1.60
CA PRO A 34 -8.89 3.83 -0.85
C PRO A 34 -8.64 3.89 0.66
N VAL A 35 -7.60 3.22 1.16
CA VAL A 35 -7.27 3.17 2.60
C VAL A 35 -6.24 4.25 2.98
N SER A 36 -5.78 5.03 2.01
CA SER A 36 -4.72 6.02 2.23
C SER A 36 -5.20 7.35 2.80
N ALA A 37 -6.51 7.55 2.97
CA ALA A 37 -7.06 8.73 3.62
C ALA A 37 -6.41 8.97 5.00
N PRO A 38 -6.07 10.22 5.37
CA PRO A 38 -6.26 11.48 4.62
C PRO A 38 -5.14 11.81 3.61
N LYS A 39 -4.06 11.02 3.58
CA LYS A 39 -2.91 11.21 2.67
C LYS A 39 -3.06 10.32 1.45
N TRP A 40 -3.96 10.73 0.58
CA TRP A 40 -4.29 9.98 -0.63
C TRP A 40 -3.05 9.71 -1.47
N ARG A 41 -2.96 8.50 -2.02
CA ARG A 41 -1.85 8.10 -2.88
C ARG A 41 -2.29 7.17 -4.00
N LEU A 42 -1.61 7.28 -5.13
CA LEU A 42 -1.60 6.27 -6.19
C LEU A 42 -0.37 5.38 -6.01
N CYS A 43 -0.58 4.06 -6.07
CA CYS A 43 0.50 3.09 -6.01
C CYS A 43 0.57 2.31 -7.31
N CYS A 44 1.77 2.07 -7.82
CA CYS A 44 1.94 1.15 -8.93
C CYS A 44 1.69 -0.30 -8.46
N ASN A 45 1.02 -1.09 -9.29
CA ASN A 45 0.81 -2.52 -9.06
C ASN A 45 2.08 -3.38 -9.27
N MET A 46 3.10 -2.85 -9.96
CA MET A 46 4.31 -3.59 -10.37
C MET A 46 5.61 -3.10 -9.72
N CYS A 47 5.77 -1.79 -9.48
CA CYS A 47 7.01 -1.22 -8.95
C CYS A 47 6.77 -0.40 -7.66
N ASN A 48 7.83 0.25 -7.16
CA ASN A 48 7.77 1.11 -5.95
C ASN A 48 7.30 2.54 -6.22
N PHE A 49 6.92 2.86 -7.44
CA PHE A 49 6.49 4.21 -7.79
C PHE A 49 5.16 4.54 -7.12
N LEU A 50 5.12 5.68 -6.42
CA LEU A 50 3.91 6.18 -5.79
C LEU A 50 3.76 7.68 -6.04
N VAL A 51 2.53 8.12 -6.21
CA VAL A 51 2.18 9.54 -6.38
C VAL A 51 1.34 9.93 -5.19
N LEU A 52 1.80 10.93 -4.43
CA LEU A 52 1.00 11.55 -3.38
C LEU A 52 0.06 12.55 -4.03
N LEU A 53 -1.22 12.46 -3.67
CA LEU A 53 -2.27 13.38 -4.08
C LEU A 53 -2.32 14.58 -3.11
N PRO A 54 -2.95 15.70 -3.50
CA PRO A 54 -3.03 16.91 -2.68
C PRO A 54 -3.43 16.65 -1.23
N GLU A 55 -2.70 17.28 -0.30
CA GLU A 55 -3.07 17.30 1.10
C GLU A 55 -4.34 18.15 1.30
N GLY A 56 -5.32 17.64 2.05
CA GLY A 56 -6.60 18.34 2.28
C GLY A 56 -7.79 17.83 1.49
N ALA A 57 -7.61 16.80 0.65
CA ALA A 57 -8.71 16.05 0.06
C ALA A 57 -9.42 15.18 1.12
N HIS A 58 -10.72 15.41 1.30
CA HIS A 58 -11.60 14.60 2.14
C HIS A 58 -11.84 13.23 1.50
N GLN A 59 -12.14 13.22 0.19
CA GLN A 59 -12.39 12.00 -0.57
C GLN A 59 -11.83 12.12 -1.99
N ILE A 60 -11.28 11.03 -2.50
CA ILE A 60 -10.87 10.91 -3.91
C ILE A 60 -11.49 9.66 -4.51
N SER A 61 -12.08 9.81 -5.69
CA SER A 61 -12.67 8.73 -6.47
C SER A 61 -12.23 8.77 -7.93
N THR A 62 -12.14 7.58 -8.54
CA THR A 62 -11.98 7.43 -9.98
C THR A 62 -13.33 7.57 -10.68
N THR A 63 -13.38 8.33 -11.78
CA THR A 63 -14.58 8.39 -12.63
C THR A 63 -14.51 7.36 -13.75
N ARG A 64 -15.54 7.28 -14.59
CA ARG A 64 -15.55 6.43 -15.80
C ARG A 64 -15.00 7.15 -17.03
N GLU A 65 -14.75 8.44 -16.90
CA GLU A 65 -14.31 9.29 -17.99
C GLU A 65 -12.80 9.20 -18.14
N ARG A 66 -12.33 9.28 -19.38
CA ARG A 66 -10.91 9.25 -19.72
C ARG A 66 -10.53 10.56 -20.39
N CYS A 67 -9.32 11.01 -20.10
CA CYS A 67 -8.75 12.17 -20.75
C CYS A 67 -8.52 11.88 -22.24
N PRO A 68 -8.99 12.74 -23.16
CA PRO A 68 -8.83 12.52 -24.60
C PRO A 68 -7.37 12.65 -25.09
N GLU A 69 -6.48 13.23 -24.28
CA GLU A 69 -5.10 13.50 -24.66
C GLU A 69 -4.14 12.37 -24.25
N CYS A 70 -4.31 11.81 -23.05
CA CYS A 70 -3.37 10.84 -22.47
C CYS A 70 -4.03 9.52 -22.01
N ASP A 71 -5.33 9.33 -22.30
CA ASP A 71 -6.11 8.13 -21.95
C ASP A 71 -6.15 7.76 -20.45
N SER A 72 -5.70 8.64 -19.56
CA SER A 72 -5.81 8.43 -18.13
C SER A 72 -7.23 8.65 -17.62
N THR A 73 -7.63 7.90 -16.61
CA THR A 73 -8.90 8.07 -15.90
C THR A 73 -8.94 9.43 -15.19
N ILE A 74 -10.04 10.15 -15.37
CA ILE A 74 -10.29 11.42 -14.68
C ILE A 74 -10.57 11.12 -13.20
N LEU A 75 -9.98 11.92 -12.31
CA LEU A 75 -10.24 11.83 -10.88
C LEU A 75 -11.21 12.90 -10.44
N GLU A 76 -12.06 12.53 -9.49
CA GLU A 76 -12.90 13.43 -8.72
C GLU A 76 -12.30 13.56 -7.32
N VAL A 77 -11.92 14.77 -6.95
CA VAL A 77 -11.28 15.14 -5.70
C VAL A 77 -12.23 16.07 -4.94
N ASP A 78 -12.71 15.60 -3.79
CA ASP A 78 -13.49 16.41 -2.86
C ASP A 78 -12.56 16.98 -1.79
N PHE A 79 -12.29 18.27 -1.87
CA PHE A 79 -11.49 19.04 -0.93
C PHE A 79 -12.30 19.44 0.29
N ASN A 80 -11.65 19.45 1.44
CA ASN A 80 -12.29 19.94 2.66
C ASN A 80 -12.53 21.46 2.55
N LYS A 81 -13.73 21.91 2.93
CA LYS A 81 -14.18 23.32 2.89
C LYS A 81 -13.22 24.34 3.51
N LYS A 82 -12.34 23.90 4.41
CA LYS A 82 -11.37 24.75 5.11
C LYS A 82 -10.02 24.86 4.40
N THR A 83 -9.71 23.94 3.50
CA THR A 83 -8.38 23.78 2.87
C THR A 83 -8.50 23.68 1.35
N THR A 84 -9.57 24.22 0.76
CA THR A 84 -9.79 24.19 -0.69
C THR A 84 -8.78 25.09 -1.39
N PRO A 85 -7.95 24.57 -2.31
CA PRO A 85 -7.06 25.38 -3.13
C PRO A 85 -7.78 26.07 -4.31
N LEU A 86 -9.09 25.87 -4.46
CA LEU A 86 -9.87 26.36 -5.60
C LEU A 86 -10.32 27.82 -5.40
N GLU A 87 -10.19 28.62 -6.46
CA GLU A 87 -10.42 30.07 -6.44
C GLU A 87 -11.87 30.47 -6.12
N ASN A 88 -12.84 29.57 -6.39
CA ASN A 88 -14.27 29.83 -6.21
C ASN A 88 -14.85 29.33 -4.88
N GLY A 89 -14.04 28.72 -4.01
CA GLY A 89 -14.55 28.05 -2.80
C GLY A 89 -15.36 26.76 -3.09
N GLU A 90 -15.29 26.27 -4.32
CA GLU A 90 -15.80 24.94 -4.68
C GLU A 90 -15.00 23.87 -3.92
N THR A 91 -15.69 22.80 -3.52
CA THR A 91 -15.04 21.66 -2.85
C THR A 91 -14.73 20.53 -3.82
N LEU A 92 -15.48 20.42 -4.91
CA LEU A 92 -15.33 19.34 -5.88
C LEU A 92 -14.47 19.79 -7.05
N TYR A 93 -13.46 18.97 -7.36
CA TYR A 93 -12.61 19.16 -8.52
C TYR A 93 -12.55 17.89 -9.35
N THR A 94 -12.80 17.99 -10.64
CA THR A 94 -12.67 16.88 -11.57
C THR A 94 -11.60 17.18 -12.60
N GLY A 95 -10.56 16.35 -12.65
CA GLY A 95 -9.40 16.63 -13.50
C GLY A 95 -8.52 15.41 -13.77
N CYS A 96 -7.67 15.55 -14.77
CA CYS A 96 -6.68 14.55 -15.15
C CYS A 96 -5.35 14.82 -14.41
N ILE A 97 -4.78 13.85 -13.69
CA ILE A 97 -3.52 14.06 -12.96
C ILE A 97 -2.33 14.44 -13.85
N LEU A 98 -2.38 14.09 -15.15
CA LEU A 98 -1.28 14.32 -16.08
C LEU A 98 -1.42 15.61 -16.88
N CYS A 99 -2.62 15.94 -17.34
CA CYS A 99 -2.86 17.10 -18.21
C CYS A 99 -3.33 18.34 -17.46
N ASP A 100 -3.90 18.17 -16.26
CA ASP A 100 -4.47 19.27 -15.50
C ASP A 100 -3.39 20.00 -14.71
N GLU A 101 -3.21 21.29 -14.99
CA GLU A 101 -2.17 22.12 -14.37
C GLU A 101 -2.32 22.21 -12.84
N LEU A 102 -3.56 22.27 -12.34
CA LEU A 102 -3.81 22.40 -10.90
C LEU A 102 -3.44 21.10 -10.18
N LEU A 103 -3.97 19.97 -10.65
CA LEU A 103 -3.63 18.68 -10.04
C LEU A 103 -2.16 18.35 -10.19
N HIS A 104 -1.56 18.65 -11.34
CA HIS A 104 -0.15 18.39 -11.59
C HIS A 104 0.77 19.15 -10.63
N SER A 105 0.41 20.40 -10.28
CA SER A 105 1.18 21.20 -9.31
C SER A 105 1.07 20.70 -7.86
N LEU A 106 -0.03 20.01 -7.53
CA LEU A 106 -0.34 19.55 -6.18
C LEU A 106 0.10 18.11 -5.89
N VAL A 107 0.48 17.35 -6.91
CA VAL A 107 0.94 15.97 -6.75
C VAL A 107 2.44 15.90 -6.53
N GLU A 108 2.87 14.97 -5.69
CA GLU A 108 4.29 14.71 -5.44
C GLU A 108 4.64 13.27 -5.81
N MET A 109 5.61 13.09 -6.71
CA MET A 109 6.09 11.77 -7.11
C MET A 109 7.15 11.27 -6.13
N LYS A 110 6.97 10.07 -5.60
CA LYS A 110 7.87 9.44 -4.62
C LYS A 110 8.13 7.98 -4.97
N TYR A 111 9.18 7.45 -4.36
CA TYR A 111 9.50 6.03 -4.41
C TYR A 111 9.32 5.41 -3.03
N GLY A 112 8.57 4.31 -2.98
CA GLY A 112 8.43 3.49 -1.79
C GLY A 112 9.78 2.92 -1.37
N LYS A 113 10.15 3.16 -0.11
CA LYS A 113 11.30 2.50 0.52
C LYS A 113 10.92 1.03 0.73
N SER A 114 11.39 0.14 -0.16
CA SER A 114 11.24 -1.34 -0.14
C SER A 114 9.97 -1.93 -0.77
N PHE A 115 10.16 -2.60 -1.91
CA PHE A 115 9.28 -3.66 -2.40
C PHE A 115 9.65 -4.90 -1.58
N PHE A 116 8.94 -5.17 -0.48
CA PHE A 116 8.90 -6.57 -0.03
C PHE A 116 8.17 -7.32 -1.13
N LYS A 117 8.93 -7.91 -2.07
CA LYS A 117 8.44 -8.89 -3.03
C LYS A 117 7.49 -9.81 -2.28
N ARG A 118 6.18 -9.65 -2.47
CA ARG A 118 5.15 -10.59 -2.02
C ARG A 118 5.14 -11.81 -2.95
N MET A 119 6.32 -12.33 -3.23
CA MET A 119 6.55 -13.47 -4.11
C MET A 119 7.50 -14.40 -3.37
N GLY A 120 6.93 -15.47 -2.80
CA GLY A 120 7.69 -16.59 -2.25
C GLY A 120 7.93 -16.50 -0.75
N GLY A 121 7.20 -17.31 0.01
CA GLY A 121 7.56 -17.60 1.39
C GLY A 121 8.98 -18.17 1.47
N ARG A 122 9.76 -17.67 2.43
CA ARG A 122 10.89 -18.42 2.99
C ARG A 122 11.23 -17.87 4.37
N GLY A 123 10.88 -18.64 5.38
CA GLY A 123 11.59 -18.64 6.65
C GLY A 123 11.07 -17.70 7.73
N ARG A 124 9.94 -18.05 8.35
CA ARG A 124 9.85 -17.95 9.82
C ARG A 124 10.94 -18.85 10.41
N GLY A 125 12.14 -18.31 10.60
CA GLY A 125 13.23 -18.96 11.33
C GLY A 125 13.14 -18.71 12.83
N ARG A 126 11.94 -18.87 13.43
CA ARG A 126 11.82 -19.04 14.89
C ARG A 126 11.76 -20.53 15.17
N GLY A 127 12.88 -21.06 15.66
CA GLY A 127 12.96 -22.35 16.34
C GLY A 127 13.45 -23.52 15.50
N SER A 128 14.72 -23.90 15.68
CA SER A 128 15.05 -25.31 15.90
C SER A 128 16.37 -25.43 16.65
N ARG A 129 16.27 -25.41 17.99
CA ARG A 129 17.21 -26.16 18.83
C ARG A 129 16.88 -27.64 18.65
N ARG A 130 17.71 -28.39 17.92
CA ARG A 130 17.92 -29.87 17.91
C ARG A 130 18.69 -30.19 16.62
N GLY A 131 20.01 -30.30 16.62
CA GLY A 131 20.77 -31.50 17.01
C GLY A 131 21.59 -31.93 15.78
N GLY A 132 22.86 -32.34 15.83
CA GLY A 132 23.71 -32.66 16.96
C GLY A 132 25.16 -32.28 16.69
N TYR A 133 25.78 -31.73 17.73
CA TYR A 133 27.22 -31.72 17.91
C TYR A 133 27.69 -33.16 18.09
N ARG A 134 28.43 -33.70 17.11
CA ARG A 134 29.41 -34.76 17.38
C ARG A 134 30.57 -34.10 18.13
N GLY A 135 30.48 -34.08 19.46
CA GLY A 135 31.50 -33.53 20.35
C GLY A 135 31.55 -34.32 21.65
N ARG A 136 32.73 -34.88 21.93
CA ARG A 136 33.10 -35.79 23.03
C ARG A 136 32.88 -35.20 24.44
N GLY A 137 32.66 -36.07 25.43
CA GLY A 137 32.99 -35.86 26.86
C GLY A 137 31.78 -35.87 27.80
N ARG A 138 31.52 -36.96 28.53
CA ARG A 138 31.96 -37.22 29.93
C ARG A 138 31.47 -36.18 30.97
N GLY A 139 30.68 -36.62 31.95
CA GLY A 139 30.73 -36.07 33.32
C GLY A 139 29.41 -35.58 33.93
N THR A 140 28.77 -36.46 34.70
CA THR A 140 28.36 -36.26 36.12
C THR A 140 28.07 -34.84 36.62
N GLY A 141 26.86 -34.61 37.14
CA GLY A 141 26.61 -33.44 37.99
C GLY A 141 25.13 -33.14 38.27
N LYS A 142 24.59 -33.75 39.34
CA LYS A 142 23.31 -33.38 39.96
C LYS A 142 23.26 -31.87 40.24
N LYS A 143 22.10 -31.25 40.06
CA LYS A 143 21.55 -30.25 41.00
C LYS A 143 20.04 -30.17 40.79
N VAL A 144 19.39 -30.88 41.70
CA VAL A 144 17.97 -30.80 42.07
C VAL A 144 17.62 -29.34 42.35
N ASP A 145 16.47 -28.86 41.85
CA ASP A 145 15.82 -27.69 42.41
C ASP A 145 14.65 -28.16 43.30
N PRO A 146 14.76 -28.02 44.63
CA PRO A 146 13.77 -28.50 45.57
C PRO A 146 12.77 -27.38 45.89
N LYS A 147 11.55 -27.47 45.35
CA LYS A 147 10.26 -27.02 45.93
C LYS A 147 9.32 -26.57 44.83
N MET A 148 8.29 -27.37 44.59
CA MET A 148 6.90 -26.93 44.76
C MET A 148 6.09 -28.17 45.17
N SER A 149 5.70 -28.18 46.42
CA SER A 149 4.82 -29.14 47.07
C SER A 149 3.38 -29.02 46.56
N PHE A 150 2.76 -30.14 46.20
CA PHE A 150 1.31 -30.43 46.33
C PHE A 150 1.16 -31.96 46.11
N ARG A 151 1.30 -32.76 47.17
CA ARG A 151 0.21 -33.38 47.95
C ARG A 151 -0.70 -34.29 47.12
N ASP A 152 -0.47 -35.59 47.33
CA ASP A 152 -1.43 -36.71 47.40
C ASP A 152 -2.52 -36.83 46.33
N PHE A 153 -2.31 -37.77 45.41
CA PHE A 153 -3.30 -38.78 44.97
C PHE A 153 -2.59 -39.98 44.34
#